data_AF-A0A9P8FGE8-F1
#
_entry.id   AF-A0A9P8FGE8-F1
#
_cell.length_a   1.000
_cell.length_b   1.000
_cell.length_c   1.000
_cell.angle_alpha   90.00
_cell.angle_beta   90.00
_cell.angle_gamma   90.00
#
_symmetry.space_group_name_H-M   'P 1'
#
loop_
_entity.id
_entity.type
_entity.pdbx_description
1 polymer ?
#
loop_
_entity_poly.entity_id
_entity_poly.type
_entity_poly.pdbx_seq_one_letter_code
_entity_poly.pdbx_strand_id
1 'polypeptide(L)'
;MAAASAMRPVVASMRAAIGASKRTFATANSQSFASRVQPSPRATSSQLQLRQSFRRSYADAVKPKKSGFRFFRWAWRATYLSAIAGLAYTAYGIYEMKNPGEQPEPDPTKKTLVILGTGWGAVSLLKKLDTENYNVIVISPRNYFLFTPLLPSCTTGTIEHRSIMEPVRNFLRHKKAAVKFYEAEATKIDYAKKVVYINDESEVKGATSSTEVPFDMLVVGVGAENATFGIPGVREHSCFLKEVNDAQRIRKRIMDCCETATFKDQSPEERKRL
;
A
#
# COMPACT_ATOMS: atom_id res chain seq x y z
N MET A 1 -3.82 -47.56 23.64
CA MET A 1 -3.05 -46.55 24.40
C MET A 1 -3.02 -45.30 23.53
N ALA A 2 -3.49 -44.12 23.93
CA ALA A 2 -3.15 -43.33 25.13
C ALA A 2 -1.68 -42.83 25.07
N ALA A 3 -1.36 -41.55 25.29
CA ALA A 3 -2.17 -40.44 25.83
C ALA A 3 -2.09 -39.15 24.99
N ALA A 4 -2.90 -38.14 25.36
CA ALA A 4 -2.96 -36.84 24.70
C ALA A 4 -1.91 -35.84 25.22
N SER A 5 -1.62 -34.80 24.43
CA SER A 5 -0.90 -33.59 24.85
C SER A 5 -1.73 -32.36 24.52
N ALA A 6 -1.67 -31.31 25.36
CA ALA A 6 -2.70 -30.26 25.41
C ALA A 6 -2.19 -28.87 24.99
N MET A 7 -3.11 -28.06 24.44
CA MET A 7 -2.90 -26.65 24.10
C MET A 7 -2.60 -25.77 25.33
N ARG A 8 -1.78 -24.71 25.15
CA ARG A 8 -1.97 -23.40 25.81
C ARG A 8 -1.16 -22.29 25.13
N PRO A 9 -1.76 -21.14 24.76
CA PRO A 9 -1.03 -19.95 24.35
C PRO A 9 -0.62 -19.08 25.55
N VAL A 10 0.37 -18.20 25.35
CA VAL A 10 0.86 -17.25 26.36
C VAL A 10 0.32 -15.85 26.09
N VAL A 11 -0.19 -15.18 27.12
CA VAL A 11 -0.56 -13.75 27.09
C VAL A 11 0.24 -13.03 28.18
N ALA A 12 1.06 -12.06 27.78
CA ALA A 12 1.85 -11.25 28.71
C ALA A 12 1.11 -9.94 29.06
N SER A 13 1.02 -9.62 30.35
CA SER A 13 0.44 -8.37 30.86
C SER A 13 1.44 -7.67 31.77
N MET A 14 1.90 -6.49 31.38
CA MET A 14 2.79 -5.66 32.20
C MET A 14 1.96 -4.66 33.02
N ARG A 15 2.05 -4.76 34.35
CA ARG A 15 1.61 -3.71 35.28
C ARG A 15 2.82 -2.89 35.73
N ALA A 16 2.73 -1.57 35.63
CA ALA A 16 3.63 -0.65 36.31
C ALA A 16 3.06 -0.29 37.69
N ALA A 17 3.92 -0.08 38.69
CA ALA A 17 3.53 0.30 40.05
C ALA A 17 3.97 1.74 40.36
N ILE A 18 3.17 2.47 41.14
CA ILE A 18 3.54 3.74 41.78
C ILE A 18 3.12 3.68 43.25
N GLY A 19 3.99 4.13 44.13
CA GLY A 19 3.87 3.96 45.59
C GLY A 19 2.89 4.91 46.29
N ALA A 20 2.60 4.61 47.55
CA ALA A 20 1.71 5.38 48.41
C ALA A 20 2.47 6.32 49.36
N SER A 21 1.77 7.34 49.88
CA SER A 21 2.13 7.99 51.14
C SER A 21 0.88 8.50 51.86
N LYS A 22 0.88 8.47 53.19
CA LYS A 22 -0.24 8.83 54.08
C LYS A 22 0.13 10.03 54.94
N ARG A 23 -0.83 10.90 55.26
CA ARG A 23 -0.87 11.66 56.53
C ARG A 23 -2.31 11.70 57.08
N THR A 24 -2.41 11.80 58.40
CA THR A 24 -3.61 11.56 59.22
C THR A 24 -3.84 12.71 60.20
N PHE A 25 -5.09 12.99 60.58
CA PHE A 25 -5.45 13.66 61.85
C PHE A 25 -6.89 13.31 62.30
N ALA A 26 -7.19 13.47 63.59
CA ALA A 26 -8.44 13.10 64.29
C ALA A 26 -8.57 13.92 65.61
N THR A 27 -9.68 13.96 66.36
CA THR A 27 -10.96 13.23 66.21
C THR A 27 -12.14 14.21 65.99
N ALA A 28 -13.23 14.41 66.76
CA ALA A 28 -13.79 13.90 68.04
C ALA A 28 -15.35 13.93 67.97
N ASN A 29 -16.08 13.57 69.04
CA ASN A 29 -17.54 13.31 68.95
C ASN A 29 -18.36 13.71 70.21
N SER A 30 -19.56 14.29 70.02
CA SER A 30 -20.73 14.43 70.94
C SER A 30 -21.83 15.22 70.18
N GLN A 31 -23.11 14.82 70.08
CA GLN A 31 -24.17 14.59 71.09
C GLN A 31 -24.55 15.82 71.93
N SER A 32 -25.83 16.19 72.17
CA SER A 32 -27.12 15.80 71.56
C SER A 32 -28.29 16.69 72.08
N PHE A 33 -29.32 16.90 71.26
CA PHE A 33 -30.74 17.26 71.58
C PHE A 33 -31.11 18.07 72.86
N ALA A 34 -31.75 19.25 72.67
CA ALA A 34 -32.84 19.75 73.52
C ALA A 34 -33.73 20.79 72.78
N SER A 35 -34.95 21.02 73.27
CA SER A 35 -36.08 21.68 72.56
C SER A 35 -36.48 23.09 73.03
N ARG A 36 -37.33 23.77 72.22
CA ARG A 36 -38.55 24.56 72.62
C ARG A 36 -38.58 26.11 72.52
N VAL A 37 -38.93 26.60 71.32
CA VAL A 37 -40.02 27.56 71.00
C VAL A 37 -40.29 28.83 71.88
N GLN A 38 -39.97 30.02 71.31
CA GLN A 38 -40.67 31.34 71.38
C GLN A 38 -40.82 32.10 72.74
N PRO A 39 -41.24 33.40 72.79
CA PRO A 39 -41.78 34.31 71.73
C PRO A 39 -41.09 35.69 71.55
N SER A 40 -41.67 36.55 70.69
CA SER A 40 -41.26 37.94 70.35
C SER A 40 -42.25 39.01 70.87
N PRO A 41 -41.90 40.32 70.96
CA PRO A 41 -42.32 41.27 69.90
C PRO A 41 -41.45 42.54 69.64
N ARG A 42 -41.75 43.27 68.53
CA ARG A 42 -41.59 44.73 68.15
C ARG A 42 -40.67 45.68 68.99
N ALA A 43 -39.98 46.70 68.46
CA ALA A 43 -40.42 47.69 67.45
C ALA A 43 -39.30 48.62 66.83
N THR A 44 -39.62 49.26 65.69
CA THR A 44 -39.26 50.64 65.20
C THR A 44 -37.85 51.28 65.28
N SER A 45 -37.31 51.64 64.08
CA SER A 45 -36.64 52.93 63.72
C SER A 45 -35.33 53.36 64.44
N SER A 46 -34.48 54.28 63.95
CA SER A 46 -34.57 55.22 62.82
C SER A 46 -33.20 55.43 62.11
N GLN A 47 -33.09 56.45 61.23
CA GLN A 47 -31.94 56.70 60.36
C GLN A 47 -30.72 57.32 61.07
N LEU A 48 -29.52 57.08 60.52
CA LEU A 48 -28.48 58.12 60.45
C LEU A 48 -27.73 58.01 59.10
N GLN A 49 -27.74 59.08 58.32
CA GLN A 49 -27.16 59.16 56.98
C GLN A 49 -25.72 59.74 57.01
N LEU A 50 -25.19 60.12 55.84
CA LEU A 50 -24.08 61.05 55.66
C LEU A 50 -22.63 60.58 55.91
N ARG A 51 -22.26 59.39 55.41
CA ARG A 51 -20.89 59.12 54.91
C ARG A 51 -20.84 58.61 53.45
N GLN A 52 -21.79 59.05 52.62
CA GLN A 52 -21.82 58.78 51.16
C GLN A 52 -21.23 59.93 50.33
N SER A 53 -19.95 60.23 50.54
CA SER A 53 -19.15 61.05 49.62
C SER A 53 -17.67 60.63 49.65
N PHE A 54 -16.94 60.88 48.56
CA PHE A 54 -15.48 60.67 48.45
C PHE A 54 -14.90 59.24 48.59
N ARG A 55 -15.66 58.20 48.25
CA ARG A 55 -15.10 56.93 47.73
C ARG A 55 -15.89 56.40 46.52
N ARG A 56 -15.89 57.16 45.43
CA ARG A 56 -16.52 56.76 44.14
C ARG A 56 -15.66 57.10 42.92
N SER A 57 -14.41 56.66 42.97
CA SER A 57 -13.46 56.53 41.85
C SER A 57 -12.41 55.49 42.24
N TYR A 58 -11.74 54.89 41.25
CA TYR A 58 -10.76 53.80 41.42
C TYR A 58 -11.33 52.48 42.00
N ALA A 59 -12.39 51.95 41.37
CA ALA A 59 -12.79 50.54 41.56
C ALA A 59 -13.39 49.86 40.32
N ASP A 60 -13.29 50.45 39.12
CA ASP A 60 -13.68 49.79 37.87
C ASP A 60 -12.64 48.75 37.47
N ALA A 61 -12.75 47.57 38.09
CA ALA A 61 -11.97 46.39 37.74
C ALA A 61 -12.33 45.93 36.32
N VAL A 62 -11.51 46.32 35.34
CA VAL A 62 -11.67 45.95 33.92
C VAL A 62 -11.68 44.43 33.80
N LYS A 63 -12.88 43.86 33.65
CA LYS A 63 -13.06 42.40 33.50
C LYS A 63 -12.30 41.95 32.25
N PRO A 64 -11.32 41.02 32.35
CA PRO A 64 -10.51 40.62 31.21
C PRO A 64 -11.40 40.06 30.11
N LYS A 65 -11.31 40.67 28.92
CA LYS A 65 -12.22 40.44 27.79
C LYS A 65 -12.04 39.00 27.28
N LYS A 66 -12.92 38.08 27.69
CA LYS A 66 -12.88 36.62 27.33
C LYS A 66 -13.24 36.37 25.85
N SER A 67 -12.49 36.98 24.95
CA SER A 67 -12.74 37.08 23.50
C SER A 67 -11.52 36.62 22.72
N GLY A 68 -11.57 35.42 22.16
CA GLY A 68 -10.50 34.80 21.39
C GLY A 68 -10.35 33.30 21.66
N PHE A 69 -10.32 32.89 22.93
CA PHE A 69 -10.12 31.49 23.33
C PHE A 69 -11.20 30.51 22.81
N ARG A 70 -12.43 30.99 22.56
CA ARG A 70 -13.48 30.18 21.91
C ARG A 70 -13.18 29.93 20.43
N PHE A 71 -12.75 30.95 19.69
CA PHE A 71 -12.37 30.83 18.28
C PHE A 71 -11.17 29.90 18.13
N PHE A 72 -10.12 30.09 18.93
CA PHE A 72 -8.94 29.22 18.92
C PHE A 72 -9.29 27.75 19.24
N ARG A 73 -10.19 27.50 20.21
CA ARG A 73 -10.69 26.14 20.50
C ARG A 73 -11.54 25.53 19.39
N TRP A 74 -12.27 26.33 18.62
CA TRP A 74 -13.01 25.87 17.45
C TRP A 74 -12.09 25.59 16.26
N ALA A 75 -11.11 26.47 15.99
CA ALA A 75 -10.08 26.25 14.98
C ALA A 75 -9.28 24.98 15.28
N TRP A 76 -8.80 24.80 16.52
CA TRP A 76 -8.08 23.58 16.91
C TRP A 76 -8.92 22.31 16.75
N ARG A 77 -10.22 22.37 17.09
CA ARG A 77 -11.15 21.26 16.86
C ARG A 77 -11.34 20.96 15.36
N ALA A 78 -11.47 21.99 14.53
CA ALA A 78 -11.58 21.82 13.09
C ALA A 78 -10.31 21.17 12.51
N THR A 79 -9.12 21.67 12.83
CA THR A 79 -7.84 21.08 12.41
C THR A 79 -7.73 19.61 12.85
N TYR A 80 -8.09 19.30 14.09
CA TYR A 80 -8.01 17.93 14.62
C TYR A 80 -9.01 16.97 13.96
N LEU A 81 -10.24 17.43 13.69
CA LEU A 81 -11.24 16.67 12.94
C LEU A 81 -10.81 16.45 11.49
N SER A 82 -10.27 17.47 10.81
CA SER A 82 -9.73 17.33 9.45
C SER A 82 -8.54 16.38 9.38
N ALA A 83 -7.67 16.39 10.38
CA ALA A 83 -6.55 15.44 10.48
C ALA A 83 -7.05 13.99 10.66
N ILE A 84 -8.03 13.76 11.55
CA ILE A 84 -8.67 12.44 11.71
C ILE A 84 -9.39 12.01 10.43
N ALA A 85 -10.12 12.91 9.76
CA ALA A 85 -10.81 12.60 8.51
C ALA A 85 -9.82 12.23 7.39
N GLY A 86 -8.70 12.95 7.26
CA GLY A 86 -7.63 12.64 6.31
C GLY A 86 -6.93 11.31 6.59
N LEU A 87 -6.67 10.99 7.86
CA LEU A 87 -6.15 9.69 8.29
C LEU A 87 -7.16 8.55 8.04
N ALA A 88 -8.45 8.76 8.31
CA ALA A 88 -9.49 7.77 8.06
C ALA A 88 -9.69 7.52 6.55
N TYR A 89 -9.70 8.57 5.74
CA TYR A 89 -9.81 8.48 4.29
C TYR A 89 -8.61 7.76 3.66
N THR A 90 -7.38 8.10 4.07
CA THR A 90 -6.17 7.42 3.57
C THR A 90 -6.08 5.98 4.05
N ALA A 91 -6.46 5.67 5.29
CA ALA A 91 -6.55 4.31 5.80
C ALA A 91 -7.62 3.48 5.04
N TYR A 92 -8.76 4.08 4.71
CA TYR A 92 -9.81 3.45 3.90
C TYR A 92 -9.32 3.14 2.47
N GLY A 93 -8.69 4.09 1.79
CA GLY A 93 -8.12 3.85 0.46
C GLY A 93 -7.01 2.78 0.45
N ILE A 94 -6.20 2.69 1.52
CA ILE A 94 -5.22 1.62 1.70
C ILE A 94 -5.91 0.27 1.97
N TYR A 95 -7.02 0.26 2.71
CA TYR A 95 -7.83 -0.94 2.93
C TYR A 95 -8.45 -1.43 1.62
N GLU A 96 -9.04 -0.55 0.82
CA GLU A 96 -9.66 -0.85 -0.48
C GLU A 96 -8.62 -1.38 -1.49
N MET A 97 -7.45 -0.76 -1.59
CA MET A 97 -6.36 -1.24 -2.47
C MET A 97 -5.75 -2.59 -2.04
N LYS A 98 -5.97 -3.01 -0.78
CA LYS A 98 -5.54 -4.33 -0.26
C LYS A 98 -6.63 -5.39 -0.35
N ASN A 99 -7.90 -4.99 -0.22
CA ASN A 99 -9.07 -5.85 -0.21
C ASN A 99 -9.98 -5.47 -1.39
N PRO A 100 -9.59 -5.81 -2.64
CA PRO A 100 -10.47 -5.60 -3.79
C PRO A 100 -11.77 -6.39 -3.61
N GLY A 101 -12.85 -5.90 -4.23
CA GLY A 101 -14.13 -6.60 -4.24
C GLY A 101 -14.07 -7.97 -4.91
N GLU A 102 -15.05 -8.81 -4.61
CA GLU A 102 -15.23 -10.10 -5.28
C GLU A 102 -15.40 -9.90 -6.79
N GLN A 103 -14.62 -10.65 -7.57
CA GLN A 103 -14.63 -10.57 -9.03
C GLN A 103 -15.54 -11.67 -9.59
N PRO A 104 -16.68 -11.36 -10.24
CA PRO A 104 -17.52 -12.37 -10.87
C PRO A 104 -16.74 -13.18 -11.91
N GLU A 105 -16.96 -14.50 -11.87
CA GLU A 105 -16.40 -15.49 -12.80
C GLU A 105 -16.88 -15.27 -14.25
N PRO A 106 -16.18 -15.84 -15.26
CA PRO A 106 -16.55 -15.73 -16.67
C PRO A 106 -17.99 -16.16 -16.97
N ASP A 107 -18.70 -15.35 -17.74
CA ASP A 107 -20.10 -15.54 -18.12
C ASP A 107 -20.19 -16.17 -19.52
N PRO A 108 -20.71 -17.40 -19.69
CA PRO A 108 -20.77 -18.08 -20.99
C PRO A 108 -21.51 -17.32 -22.10
N THR A 109 -22.31 -16.29 -21.79
CA THR A 109 -23.00 -15.45 -22.78
C THR A 109 -22.10 -14.37 -23.39
N LYS A 110 -20.96 -14.06 -22.76
CA LYS A 110 -20.04 -12.99 -23.17
C LYS A 110 -18.92 -13.49 -24.09
N LYS A 111 -18.52 -12.63 -25.03
CA LYS A 111 -17.42 -12.93 -25.97
C LYS A 111 -16.09 -13.07 -25.23
N THR A 112 -15.30 -14.04 -25.66
CA THR A 112 -13.97 -14.32 -25.11
C THR A 112 -12.90 -13.47 -25.82
N LEU A 113 -12.27 -12.58 -25.07
CA LEU A 113 -11.21 -11.68 -25.53
C LEU A 113 -9.86 -12.19 -25.01
N VAL A 114 -9.06 -12.75 -25.93
CA VAL A 114 -7.68 -13.18 -25.64
C VAL A 114 -6.70 -12.04 -25.95
N ILE A 115 -5.82 -11.75 -24.99
CA ILE A 115 -4.76 -10.73 -25.10
C ILE A 115 -3.40 -11.43 -24.95
N LEU A 116 -2.58 -11.37 -26.00
CA LEU A 116 -1.24 -11.97 -26.03
C LEU A 116 -0.19 -10.93 -25.61
N GLY A 117 0.72 -11.33 -24.72
CA GLY A 117 1.80 -10.50 -24.20
C GLY A 117 1.40 -9.60 -23.03
N THR A 118 2.40 -9.14 -22.29
CA THR A 118 2.28 -8.29 -21.09
C THR A 118 3.13 -7.02 -21.19
N GLY A 119 3.36 -6.57 -22.44
CA GLY A 119 4.07 -5.32 -22.74
C GLY A 119 3.16 -4.09 -22.76
N TRP A 120 3.72 -2.96 -23.22
CA TRP A 120 3.07 -1.64 -23.27
C TRP A 120 1.66 -1.66 -23.90
N GLY A 121 1.48 -2.31 -25.05
CA GLY A 121 0.18 -2.36 -25.74
C GLY A 121 -0.88 -3.10 -24.93
N ALA A 122 -0.58 -4.36 -24.56
CA ALA A 122 -1.47 -5.22 -23.78
C ALA A 122 -1.86 -4.61 -22.43
N VAL A 123 -0.90 -4.03 -21.69
CA VAL A 123 -1.14 -3.43 -20.37
C VAL A 123 -1.88 -2.09 -20.48
N SER A 124 -1.62 -1.30 -21.52
CA SER A 124 -2.38 -0.06 -21.78
C SER A 124 -3.83 -0.34 -22.16
N LEU A 125 -4.08 -1.40 -22.94
CA LEU A 125 -5.43 -1.90 -23.20
C LEU A 125 -6.06 -2.39 -21.88
N LEU A 126 -5.42 -3.34 -21.18
CA LEU A 126 -5.94 -3.91 -19.93
C LEU A 126 -6.32 -2.83 -18.91
N LYS A 127 -5.50 -1.80 -18.71
CA LYS A 127 -5.84 -0.70 -17.79
C LYS A 127 -7.15 0.01 -18.15
N LYS A 128 -7.41 0.26 -19.43
CA LYS A 128 -8.61 0.98 -19.92
C LYS A 128 -9.82 0.08 -20.23
N LEU A 129 -9.60 -1.22 -20.46
CA LEU A 129 -10.63 -2.19 -20.82
C LEU A 129 -11.65 -2.36 -19.68
N ASP A 130 -12.94 -2.25 -19.99
CA ASP A 130 -14.01 -2.60 -19.07
C ASP A 130 -14.33 -4.10 -19.18
N THR A 131 -13.95 -4.84 -18.14
CA THR A 131 -14.03 -6.30 -18.05
C THR A 131 -15.45 -6.83 -17.89
N GLU A 132 -16.43 -5.99 -17.57
CA GLU A 132 -17.83 -6.45 -17.45
C GLU A 132 -18.42 -6.94 -18.78
N ASN A 133 -17.86 -6.50 -19.91
CA ASN A 133 -18.38 -6.73 -21.26
C ASN A 133 -17.79 -7.98 -21.96
N TYR A 134 -16.71 -8.57 -21.42
CA TYR A 134 -15.95 -9.63 -22.10
C TYR A 134 -15.37 -10.63 -21.09
N ASN A 135 -15.28 -11.91 -21.47
CA ASN A 135 -14.47 -12.88 -20.75
C ASN A 135 -13.00 -12.67 -21.15
N VAL A 136 -12.21 -12.03 -20.29
CA VAL A 136 -10.83 -11.63 -20.63
C VAL A 136 -9.83 -12.70 -20.20
N ILE A 137 -9.01 -13.13 -21.15
CA ILE A 137 -7.89 -14.05 -20.93
C ILE A 137 -6.59 -13.35 -21.37
N VAL A 138 -5.58 -13.36 -20.51
CA VAL A 138 -4.25 -12.80 -20.79
C VAL A 138 -3.23 -13.94 -20.82
N ILE A 139 -2.42 -14.00 -21.87
CA ILE A 139 -1.44 -15.07 -22.12
C ILE A 139 -0.07 -14.42 -22.32
N SER A 140 0.91 -14.75 -21.49
CA SER A 140 2.30 -14.29 -21.67
C SER A 140 3.26 -15.15 -20.84
N PRO A 141 4.47 -15.48 -21.35
CA PRO A 141 5.48 -16.17 -20.56
C PRO A 141 6.08 -15.25 -19.46
N ARG A 142 5.74 -13.95 -19.47
CA ARG A 142 6.23 -12.97 -18.49
C ARG A 142 5.09 -12.43 -17.62
N ASN A 143 5.08 -12.78 -16.34
CA ASN A 143 4.05 -12.40 -15.36
C ASN A 143 4.11 -10.95 -14.84
N TYR A 144 4.99 -10.11 -15.39
CA TYR A 144 5.11 -8.69 -15.06
C TYR A 144 5.12 -7.79 -16.31
N PHE A 145 4.62 -6.57 -16.13
CA PHE A 145 4.87 -5.44 -17.02
C PHE A 145 6.27 -4.89 -16.76
N LEU A 146 6.99 -4.51 -17.81
CA LEU A 146 8.33 -3.92 -17.74
C LEU A 146 8.32 -2.48 -18.26
N PHE A 147 8.71 -1.52 -17.42
CA PHE A 147 8.90 -0.12 -17.82
C PHE A 147 10.21 0.04 -18.58
N THR A 148 10.23 -0.40 -19.84
CA THR A 148 11.43 -0.47 -20.69
C THR A 148 12.27 0.83 -20.80
N PRO A 149 11.75 2.07 -20.70
CA PRO A 149 12.60 3.27 -20.78
C PRO A 149 13.65 3.39 -19.67
N LEU A 150 13.48 2.73 -18.52
CA LEU A 150 14.44 2.74 -17.41
C LEU A 150 15.31 1.47 -17.34
N LEU A 151 15.10 0.50 -18.24
CA LEU A 151 15.92 -0.71 -18.30
C LEU A 151 17.43 -0.44 -18.47
N PRO A 152 17.90 0.58 -19.23
CA PRO A 152 19.32 0.93 -19.27
C PRO A 152 19.89 1.29 -17.89
N SER A 153 19.13 1.96 -17.03
CA SER A 153 19.56 2.34 -15.67
C SER A 153 19.71 1.14 -14.72
N CYS A 154 19.19 -0.03 -15.08
CA CYS A 154 19.44 -1.28 -14.36
C CYS A 154 20.78 -1.93 -14.71
N THR A 155 21.36 -1.63 -15.87
CA THR A 155 22.68 -2.18 -16.30
C THR A 155 23.84 -1.69 -15.42
N THR A 156 23.74 -0.45 -14.92
CA THR A 156 24.69 0.15 -13.98
C THR A 156 24.29 -0.06 -12.51
N GLY A 157 23.07 -0.56 -12.26
CA GLY A 157 22.48 -0.60 -10.92
C GLY A 157 22.04 0.76 -10.36
N THR A 158 21.96 1.81 -11.19
CA THR A 158 21.42 3.12 -10.81
C THR A 158 19.94 3.04 -10.42
N ILE A 159 19.19 2.11 -11.02
CA ILE A 159 17.83 1.74 -10.63
C ILE A 159 17.77 0.22 -10.43
N GLU A 160 17.12 -0.22 -9.37
CA GLU A 160 16.87 -1.63 -9.08
C GLU A 160 15.72 -2.16 -9.95
N HIS A 161 15.79 -3.41 -10.41
CA HIS A 161 14.90 -3.87 -11.48
C HIS A 161 13.44 -4.09 -11.05
N ARG A 162 13.14 -4.51 -9.81
CA ARG A 162 11.76 -4.59 -9.29
C ARG A 162 11.10 -3.21 -9.28
N SER A 163 11.90 -2.15 -9.11
CA SER A 163 11.44 -0.75 -9.20
C SER A 163 10.97 -0.33 -10.60
N ILE A 164 11.19 -1.17 -11.64
CA ILE A 164 10.68 -0.96 -13.01
C ILE A 164 9.77 -2.12 -13.49
N MET A 165 9.38 -3.03 -12.60
CA MET A 165 8.53 -4.20 -12.86
C MET A 165 7.22 -4.11 -12.08
N GLU A 166 6.08 -4.25 -12.74
CA GLU A 166 4.77 -4.31 -12.06
C GLU A 166 4.09 -5.66 -12.34
N PRO A 167 3.84 -6.52 -11.33
CA PRO A 167 3.19 -7.83 -11.52
C PRO A 167 1.83 -7.70 -12.20
N VAL A 168 1.59 -8.48 -13.25
CA VAL A 168 0.36 -8.40 -14.08
C VAL A 168 -0.89 -8.57 -13.23
N ARG A 169 -0.84 -9.50 -12.25
CA ARG A 169 -1.93 -9.77 -11.29
C ARG A 169 -2.34 -8.55 -10.46
N ASN A 170 -1.48 -7.54 -10.29
CA ASN A 170 -1.84 -6.28 -9.62
C ASN A 170 -2.78 -5.42 -10.47
N PHE A 171 -2.64 -5.42 -11.81
CA PHE A 171 -3.64 -4.78 -12.68
C PHE A 171 -4.95 -5.57 -12.72
N LEU A 172 -4.89 -6.90 -12.65
CA LEU A 172 -6.05 -7.78 -12.79
C LEU A 172 -6.94 -7.77 -11.54
N ARG A 173 -6.38 -7.78 -10.33
CA ARG A 173 -7.15 -7.79 -9.07
C ARG A 173 -8.00 -6.53 -8.84
N HIS A 174 -7.75 -5.46 -9.59
CA HIS A 174 -8.48 -4.19 -9.52
C HIS A 174 -9.50 -4.03 -10.67
N LYS A 175 -9.90 -5.15 -11.30
CA LYS A 175 -10.97 -5.19 -12.29
C LYS A 175 -12.31 -5.56 -11.69
N LYS A 176 -13.39 -5.13 -12.37
CA LYS A 176 -14.77 -5.38 -11.96
C LYS A 176 -15.24 -6.82 -12.20
N ALA A 177 -14.53 -7.59 -13.03
CA ALA A 177 -14.81 -8.98 -13.35
C ALA A 177 -13.50 -9.75 -13.47
N ALA A 178 -13.55 -11.07 -13.27
CA ALA A 178 -12.35 -11.91 -13.22
C ALA A 178 -11.62 -11.91 -14.57
N VAL A 179 -10.28 -11.81 -14.52
CA VAL A 179 -9.42 -11.90 -15.70
C VAL A 179 -8.49 -13.09 -15.54
N LYS A 180 -8.60 -14.07 -16.43
CA LYS A 180 -7.75 -15.27 -16.37
C LYS A 180 -6.36 -14.94 -16.90
N PHE A 181 -5.31 -15.30 -16.17
CA PHE A 181 -3.92 -15.15 -16.61
C PHE A 181 -3.25 -16.51 -16.73
N TYR A 182 -2.72 -16.81 -17.91
CA TYR A 182 -1.83 -17.94 -18.18
C TYR A 182 -0.40 -17.43 -18.31
N GLU A 183 0.49 -17.99 -17.49
CA GLU A 183 1.94 -17.79 -17.56
C GLU A 183 2.51 -18.79 -18.57
N ALA A 184 2.38 -18.47 -19.85
CA ALA A 184 2.63 -19.38 -20.97
C ALA A 184 2.97 -18.61 -22.26
N GLU A 185 3.81 -19.19 -23.09
CA GLU A 185 4.05 -18.74 -24.46
C GLU A 185 2.84 -19.09 -25.36
N ALA A 186 2.58 -18.27 -26.38
CA ALA A 186 1.55 -18.52 -27.40
C ALA A 186 2.21 -19.01 -28.70
N THR A 187 2.36 -20.33 -28.84
CA THR A 187 3.20 -20.97 -29.88
C THR A 187 2.58 -20.97 -31.28
N LYS A 188 1.25 -20.96 -31.38
CA LYS A 188 0.51 -20.92 -32.66
C LYS A 188 -0.86 -20.27 -32.49
N ILE A 189 -1.27 -19.49 -33.48
CA ILE A 189 -2.65 -19.00 -33.63
C ILE A 189 -3.30 -19.75 -34.80
N ASP A 190 -4.47 -20.35 -34.58
CA ASP A 190 -5.28 -20.97 -35.62
C ASP A 190 -6.58 -20.19 -35.79
N TYR A 191 -6.62 -19.31 -36.80
CA TYR A 191 -7.75 -18.43 -37.08
C TYR A 191 -8.97 -19.17 -37.65
N ALA A 192 -8.80 -20.36 -38.23
CA ALA A 192 -9.90 -21.14 -38.78
C ALA A 192 -10.70 -21.83 -37.66
N LYS A 193 -9.99 -22.38 -36.67
CA LYS A 193 -10.59 -22.91 -35.43
C LYS A 193 -10.92 -21.83 -34.39
N LYS A 194 -10.32 -20.65 -34.50
CA LYS A 194 -10.27 -19.58 -33.47
C LYS A 194 -9.70 -20.05 -32.14
N VAL A 195 -8.53 -20.71 -32.17
CA VAL A 195 -7.79 -21.12 -30.97
C VAL A 195 -6.36 -20.58 -30.97
N VAL A 196 -5.84 -20.27 -29.77
CA VAL A 196 -4.41 -20.05 -29.53
C VAL A 196 -3.85 -21.28 -28.83
N TYR A 197 -2.81 -21.88 -29.39
CA TYR A 197 -2.02 -22.91 -28.75
C TYR A 197 -1.07 -22.24 -27.75
N ILE A 198 -1.09 -22.69 -26.50
CA ILE A 198 -0.19 -22.18 -25.45
C ILE A 198 0.68 -23.28 -24.85
N ASN A 199 1.86 -22.88 -24.39
CA ASN A 199 2.84 -23.74 -23.74
C ASN A 199 3.44 -23.06 -22.50
N ASP A 200 3.32 -23.70 -21.35
CA ASP A 200 4.07 -23.36 -20.13
C ASP A 200 5.55 -23.71 -20.32
N GLU A 201 6.41 -22.69 -20.25
CA GLU A 201 7.86 -22.84 -20.36
C GLU A 201 8.55 -23.06 -19.02
N SER A 202 7.87 -22.88 -17.88
CA SER A 202 8.48 -22.91 -16.54
C SER A 202 9.11 -24.27 -16.17
N GLU A 203 10.07 -24.27 -15.25
CA GLU A 203 10.74 -25.51 -14.79
C GLU A 203 9.77 -26.45 -14.04
N VAL A 204 8.67 -25.93 -13.49
CA VAL A 204 7.73 -26.65 -12.61
C VAL A 204 6.53 -27.14 -13.42
N LYS A 205 6.72 -28.19 -14.23
CA LYS A 205 5.66 -28.77 -15.06
C LYS A 205 4.55 -29.43 -14.24
N GLY A 206 3.31 -29.02 -14.48
CA GLY A 206 2.12 -29.78 -14.06
C GLY A 206 1.78 -30.92 -15.03
N ALA A 207 0.71 -31.67 -14.74
CA ALA A 207 0.20 -32.74 -15.62
C ALA A 207 -0.36 -32.23 -16.98
N THR A 208 -0.44 -30.92 -17.17
CA THR A 208 -0.79 -30.28 -18.44
C THR A 208 0.07 -29.03 -18.60
N SER A 209 1.10 -29.10 -19.45
CA SER A 209 1.97 -27.97 -19.81
C SER A 209 1.52 -27.23 -21.05
N SER A 210 0.64 -27.81 -21.88
CA SER A 210 0.30 -27.29 -23.20
C SER A 210 -1.19 -27.49 -23.46
N THR A 211 -1.88 -26.49 -24.03
CA THR A 211 -3.33 -26.54 -24.28
C THR A 211 -3.80 -25.58 -25.37
N GLU A 212 -5.04 -25.74 -25.84
CA GLU A 212 -5.73 -24.81 -26.75
C GLU A 212 -6.63 -23.84 -25.95
N VAL A 213 -6.59 -22.55 -26.29
CA VAL A 213 -7.45 -21.50 -25.72
C VAL A 213 -8.33 -20.90 -26.82
N PRO A 214 -9.67 -21.09 -26.79
CA PRO A 214 -10.57 -20.50 -27.78
C PRO A 214 -10.74 -18.99 -27.60
N PHE A 215 -11.06 -18.29 -28.69
CA PHE A 215 -11.31 -16.84 -28.68
C PHE A 215 -12.42 -16.41 -29.65
N ASP A 216 -13.16 -15.36 -29.28
CA ASP A 216 -13.98 -14.59 -30.22
C ASP A 216 -13.19 -13.43 -30.81
N MET A 217 -12.31 -12.84 -29.99
CA MET A 217 -11.51 -11.66 -30.32
C MET A 217 -10.08 -11.85 -29.79
N LEU A 218 -9.09 -11.48 -30.60
CA LEU A 218 -7.68 -11.67 -30.30
C LEU A 218 -6.92 -10.34 -30.43
N VAL A 219 -6.15 -9.98 -29.40
CA VAL A 219 -5.25 -8.83 -29.40
C VAL A 219 -3.81 -9.32 -29.31
N VAL A 220 -3.01 -9.06 -30.35
CA VAL A 220 -1.61 -9.45 -30.42
C VAL A 220 -0.74 -8.31 -29.90
N GLY A 221 -0.30 -8.41 -28.64
CA GLY A 221 0.53 -7.41 -27.94
C GLY A 221 1.92 -7.93 -27.53
N VAL A 222 2.41 -8.97 -28.18
CA VAL A 222 3.66 -9.70 -27.83
C VAL A 222 4.93 -8.84 -27.97
N GLY A 223 4.93 -7.86 -28.88
CA GLY A 223 6.10 -7.03 -29.17
C GLY A 223 6.93 -7.58 -30.34
N ALA A 224 8.26 -7.51 -30.21
CA ALA A 224 9.22 -7.98 -31.21
C ALA A 224 10.57 -8.26 -30.54
N GLU A 225 11.39 -9.14 -31.11
CA GLU A 225 12.71 -9.54 -30.57
C GLU A 225 13.86 -8.60 -30.99
N ASN A 226 15.10 -9.01 -30.69
CA ASN A 226 16.33 -8.36 -31.14
C ASN A 226 16.76 -8.89 -32.52
N ALA A 227 16.73 -8.02 -33.52
CA ALA A 227 17.28 -8.33 -34.84
C ALA A 227 18.81 -8.36 -34.80
N THR A 228 19.41 -9.46 -35.29
CA THR A 228 20.87 -9.63 -35.40
C THR A 228 21.40 -9.46 -36.83
N PHE A 229 20.50 -9.17 -37.78
CA PHE A 229 20.81 -8.91 -39.21
C PHE A 229 21.67 -9.98 -39.91
N GLY A 230 21.66 -11.21 -39.40
CA GLY A 230 22.47 -12.32 -39.91
C GLY A 230 23.97 -12.23 -39.59
N ILE A 231 24.41 -11.26 -38.78
CA ILE A 231 25.83 -11.07 -38.44
C ILE A 231 26.29 -12.20 -37.49
N PRO A 232 27.29 -13.02 -37.88
CA PRO A 232 27.81 -14.09 -37.01
C PRO A 232 28.46 -13.54 -35.74
N GLY A 233 28.37 -14.29 -34.63
CA GLY A 233 28.96 -13.91 -33.34
C GLY A 233 28.10 -12.95 -32.50
N VAL A 234 27.04 -12.35 -33.06
CA VAL A 234 26.19 -11.40 -32.32
C VAL A 234 25.34 -12.08 -31.24
N ARG A 235 24.85 -13.31 -31.46
CA ARG A 235 24.07 -14.03 -30.41
C ARG A 235 24.99 -14.68 -29.37
N GLU A 236 26.24 -14.91 -29.76
CA GLU A 236 27.24 -15.68 -29.03
C GLU A 236 28.14 -14.80 -28.15
N HIS A 237 28.33 -13.52 -28.53
CA HIS A 237 29.29 -12.63 -27.89
C HIS A 237 28.74 -11.25 -27.48
N SER A 238 27.57 -10.84 -27.98
CA SER A 238 26.96 -9.56 -27.56
C SER A 238 26.00 -9.73 -26.37
N CYS A 239 25.79 -8.66 -25.63
CA CYS A 239 24.67 -8.57 -24.69
C CYS A 239 23.56 -7.71 -25.30
N PHE A 240 22.37 -8.29 -25.46
CA PHE A 240 21.17 -7.51 -25.77
C PHE A 240 20.72 -6.68 -24.55
N LEU A 241 19.73 -5.80 -24.74
CA LEU A 241 19.11 -5.00 -23.68
C LEU A 241 17.61 -4.87 -23.97
N LYS A 242 16.86 -5.92 -23.65
CA LYS A 242 15.43 -6.05 -23.94
C LYS A 242 14.60 -6.36 -22.72
N GLU A 243 15.07 -7.31 -21.91
CA GLU A 243 14.40 -7.81 -20.71
C GLU A 243 15.24 -7.59 -19.45
N VAL A 244 14.64 -7.82 -18.27
CA VAL A 244 15.32 -7.68 -16.96
C VAL A 244 16.59 -8.54 -16.89
N ASN A 245 16.53 -9.76 -17.40
CA ASN A 245 17.65 -10.71 -17.43
C ASN A 245 18.81 -10.21 -18.29
N ASP A 246 18.56 -9.39 -19.32
CA ASP A 246 19.62 -8.74 -20.09
C ASP A 246 20.36 -7.69 -19.26
N ALA A 247 19.62 -6.81 -18.60
CA ALA A 247 20.22 -5.77 -17.78
C ALA A 247 21.02 -6.36 -16.60
N GLN A 248 20.55 -7.46 -16.01
CA GLN A 248 21.29 -8.25 -15.04
C GLN A 248 22.56 -8.89 -15.63
N ARG A 249 22.49 -9.48 -16.84
CA ARG A 249 23.66 -10.03 -17.55
C ARG A 249 24.72 -8.98 -17.83
N ILE A 250 24.33 -7.81 -18.37
CA ILE A 250 25.25 -6.69 -18.62
C ILE A 250 25.89 -6.23 -17.31
N ARG A 251 25.08 -5.98 -16.26
CA ARG A 251 25.58 -5.54 -14.95
C ARG A 251 26.60 -6.53 -14.38
N LYS A 252 26.26 -7.82 -14.39
CA LYS A 252 27.18 -8.87 -13.95
C LYS A 252 28.46 -8.84 -14.78
N ARG A 253 28.37 -8.81 -16.11
CA ARG A 253 29.54 -8.85 -16.98
C ARG A 253 30.50 -7.68 -16.74
N ILE A 254 29.98 -6.47 -16.52
CA ILE A 254 30.78 -5.29 -16.16
C ILE A 254 31.51 -5.52 -14.83
N MET A 255 30.80 -5.97 -13.78
CA MET A 255 31.42 -6.28 -12.48
C MET A 255 32.48 -7.39 -12.60
N ASP A 256 32.17 -8.50 -13.27
CA ASP A 256 33.09 -9.61 -13.51
C ASP A 256 34.40 -9.12 -14.18
N CYS A 257 34.32 -8.20 -15.15
CA CYS A 257 35.50 -7.61 -15.78
C CYS A 257 36.30 -6.72 -14.82
N CYS A 258 35.66 -5.87 -14.01
CA CYS A 258 36.36 -5.02 -13.03
C CYS A 258 37.10 -5.84 -11.96
N GLU A 259 36.47 -6.89 -11.42
CA GLU A 259 37.12 -7.80 -10.47
C GLU A 259 38.26 -8.58 -11.14
N THR A 260 38.05 -9.11 -12.36
CA THR A 260 39.09 -9.85 -13.11
C THR A 260 40.30 -8.97 -13.47
N ALA A 261 40.08 -7.69 -13.78
CA ALA A 261 41.17 -6.74 -14.04
C ALA A 261 42.01 -6.43 -12.77
N THR A 262 41.42 -6.59 -11.59
CA THR A 262 42.04 -6.30 -10.29
C THR A 262 42.97 -7.41 -9.78
N PHE A 263 42.97 -8.59 -10.43
CA PHE A 263 43.85 -9.70 -10.06
C PHE A 263 45.34 -9.30 -10.04
N LYS A 264 46.07 -9.87 -9.09
CA LYS A 264 47.52 -9.73 -8.96
C LYS A 264 48.19 -10.27 -10.24
N ASP A 265 49.26 -9.59 -10.67
CA ASP A 265 50.08 -9.95 -11.83
C ASP A 265 49.36 -9.88 -13.21
N GLN A 266 48.13 -9.35 -13.27
CA GLN A 266 47.37 -9.13 -14.50
C GLN A 266 48.01 -8.06 -15.40
N SER A 267 48.20 -8.36 -16.70
CA SER A 267 48.94 -7.48 -17.63
C SER A 267 48.14 -6.24 -18.07
N PRO A 268 48.81 -5.14 -18.51
CA PRO A 268 48.15 -3.96 -19.05
C PRO A 268 47.29 -4.24 -20.30
N GLU A 269 47.70 -5.19 -21.14
CA GLU A 269 47.02 -5.58 -22.37
C GLU A 269 45.73 -6.34 -22.05
N GLU A 270 45.78 -7.27 -21.11
CA GLU A 270 44.62 -8.03 -20.63
C GLU A 270 43.63 -7.11 -19.91
N ARG A 271 44.11 -6.19 -19.08
CA ARG A 271 43.29 -5.11 -18.46
C ARG A 271 42.64 -4.16 -19.46
N LYS A 272 43.13 -4.10 -20.71
CA LYS A 272 42.54 -3.33 -21.82
C LYS A 272 41.57 -4.17 -22.67
N ARG A 273 41.60 -5.49 -22.52
CA ARG A 273 40.74 -6.46 -23.25
C ARG A 273 39.45 -6.81 -22.50
N LEU A 274 39.46 -6.66 -21.17
CA LEU A 274 38.35 -6.91 -20.25
C LEU A 274 37.35 -5.74 -20.21
#